data_AF-A0AAV8VI47-F1
#
_entry.id   AF-A0AAV8VI47-F1
#
_cell.length_a   1.000
_cell.length_b   1.000
_cell.length_c   1.000
_cell.angle_alpha   90.00
_cell.angle_beta   90.00
_cell.angle_gamma   90.00
#
_symmetry.space_group_name_H-M   'P 1'
#
loop_
_entity.id
_entity.type
_entity.pdbx_description
1 polymer ?
#
loop_
_entity_poly.entity_id
_entity_poly.type
_entity_poly.pdbx_seq_one_letter_code
_entity_poly.pdbx_strand_id
1 'polypeptide(L)'
;MVSLKCKEVICLIYSGLLFISGILLITFSVILAYRVFYHFNFVPAGTIGPFIVIFILGFLHLFLTWLGIKGPTREHNFHIVLFMVFTLVLLVCEFAIGIWSMILWDEVSVQVIELMTQKNVKDYSSKDSTPVSCTNPEISNATVQYLYEGGCQKPLVKYVKGILIDGAVIGFMSGIFQGVGLFAFYSYFSSLREERKERIKRRLAVQREVSQGQLQNASNPATPPVSASANPSSS
;
A
#
# COMPACT_ATOMS: atom_id res chain seq x y z
N MET A 1 -1.52 -13.11 26.10
CA MET A 1 -2.15 -13.09 24.75
C MET A 1 -2.67 -11.70 24.50
N VAL A 2 -2.31 -11.08 23.37
CA VAL A 2 -2.81 -9.74 23.01
C VAL A 2 -4.31 -9.85 22.69
N SER A 3 -5.13 -8.98 23.27
CA SER A 3 -6.58 -8.94 23.01
C SER A 3 -6.88 -8.76 21.52
N LEU A 4 -7.91 -9.44 21.01
CA LEU A 4 -8.35 -9.32 19.62
C LEU A 4 -8.60 -7.86 19.23
N LYS A 5 -9.10 -7.06 20.18
CA LYS A 5 -9.34 -5.61 20.02
C LYS A 5 -8.06 -4.80 19.81
N CYS A 6 -6.97 -5.17 20.47
CA CYS A 6 -5.68 -4.53 20.25
C CYS A 6 -5.15 -4.83 18.84
N LYS A 7 -5.27 -6.08 18.37
CA LYS A 7 -4.87 -6.45 16.99
C LYS A 7 -5.71 -5.73 15.93
N GLU A 8 -7.01 -5.59 16.17
CA GLU A 8 -7.94 -4.81 15.33
C GLU A 8 -7.48 -3.34 15.22
N VAL A 9 -7.17 -2.70 16.35
CA VAL A 9 -6.68 -1.32 16.39
C VAL A 9 -5.34 -1.16 15.65
N ILE A 10 -4.41 -2.11 15.80
CA ILE A 10 -3.14 -2.09 15.07
C ILE A 10 -3.37 -2.13 13.55
N CYS A 11 -4.28 -2.98 13.07
CA CYS A 11 -4.63 -3.07 11.65
C CYS A 11 -5.26 -1.75 11.13
N LEU A 12 -6.10 -1.10 11.95
CA LEU A 12 -6.69 0.19 11.60
C LEU A 12 -5.66 1.31 11.55
N ILE A 13 -4.73 1.38 12.52
CA ILE A 13 -3.62 2.33 12.53
C ILE A 13 -2.78 2.14 11.26
N TYR A 14 -2.40 0.90 10.95
CA TYR A 14 -1.64 0.60 9.75
C TYR A 14 -2.38 1.02 8.46
N SER A 15 -3.68 0.75 8.37
CA SER A 15 -4.50 1.16 7.22
C SER A 15 -4.58 2.69 7.08
N GLY A 16 -4.61 3.41 8.20
CA GLY A 16 -4.52 4.86 8.23
C GLY A 16 -3.16 5.39 7.78
N LEU A 17 -2.07 4.72 8.14
CA LEU A 17 -0.73 5.07 7.64
C LEU A 17 -0.61 4.82 6.13
N LEU A 18 -1.18 3.72 5.62
CA LEU A 18 -1.27 3.47 4.17
C LEU A 18 -2.07 4.56 3.44
N PHE A 19 -3.12 5.09 4.07
CA PHE A 19 -3.94 6.16 3.49
C PHE A 19 -3.12 7.43 3.29
N ILE A 20 -2.42 7.84 4.35
CA ILE A 20 -1.55 9.02 4.33
C ILE A 20 -0.44 8.82 3.28
N SER A 21 0.16 7.64 3.25
CA SER A 21 1.15 7.27 2.23
C SER A 21 0.58 7.40 0.80
N GLY A 22 -0.62 6.89 0.54
CA GLY A 22 -1.27 7.01 -0.78
C GLY A 22 -1.48 8.46 -1.20
N ILE A 23 -1.96 9.33 -0.31
CA ILE A 23 -2.11 10.78 -0.59
C ILE A 23 -0.77 11.43 -0.89
N LEU A 24 0.27 11.11 -0.11
CA LEU A 24 1.61 11.67 -0.31
C LEU A 24 2.20 11.23 -1.66
N LEU A 25 2.05 9.97 -2.05
CA LEU A 25 2.50 9.45 -3.34
C LEU A 25 1.81 10.16 -4.52
N ILE A 26 0.48 10.31 -4.46
CA ILE A 26 -0.28 11.04 -5.48
C ILE A 26 0.19 12.50 -5.57
N THR A 27 0.28 13.18 -4.42
CA THR A 27 0.69 14.59 -4.36
C THR A 27 2.10 14.79 -4.90
N PHE A 28 3.05 13.95 -4.48
CA PHE A 28 4.43 14.03 -4.95
C PHE A 28 4.54 13.72 -6.44
N SER A 29 3.80 12.73 -6.93
CA SER A 29 3.75 12.42 -8.37
C SER A 29 3.24 13.58 -9.20
N VAL A 30 2.18 14.27 -8.76
CA VAL A 30 1.62 15.43 -9.47
C VAL A 30 2.61 16.60 -9.45
N ILE A 31 3.24 16.88 -8.31
CA ILE A 31 4.26 17.95 -8.19
C ILE A 31 5.46 17.67 -9.10
N LEU A 32 5.97 16.43 -9.09
CA LEU A 32 7.09 16.04 -9.94
C LEU A 32 6.71 16.12 -11.42
N ALA A 33 5.54 15.60 -11.81
CA ALA A 33 5.04 15.69 -13.17
C ALA A 33 4.93 17.16 -13.61
N TYR A 34 4.33 18.03 -12.79
CA TYR A 34 4.23 19.46 -13.06
C TYR A 34 5.61 20.10 -13.27
N ARG A 35 6.56 19.82 -12.36
CA ARG A 35 7.91 20.36 -12.45
C ARG A 35 8.64 19.88 -13.70
N VAL A 36 8.48 18.61 -14.06
CA VAL A 36 9.10 18.00 -15.25
C VAL A 36 8.53 18.60 -16.53
N PHE A 37 7.20 18.65 -16.67
CA PHE A 37 6.56 19.19 -17.88
C PHE A 37 6.77 20.69 -18.05
N TYR A 38 6.80 21.46 -16.96
CA TYR A 38 6.90 22.92 -17.05
C TYR A 38 8.34 23.43 -17.19
N HIS A 39 9.32 22.79 -16.54
CA HIS A 39 10.72 23.24 -16.61
C HIS A 39 11.52 22.62 -17.74
N PHE A 40 11.12 21.46 -18.28
CA PHE A 40 11.91 20.73 -19.25
C PHE A 40 11.11 20.50 -20.54
N ASN A 41 11.26 21.42 -21.49
CA ASN A 41 10.67 21.27 -22.84
C ASN A 41 11.27 20.09 -23.65
N PHE A 42 12.29 19.41 -23.14
CA PHE A 42 13.07 18.39 -23.86
C PHE A 42 13.21 17.05 -23.13
N VAL A 43 12.25 16.68 -22.28
CA VAL A 43 12.30 15.38 -21.59
C VAL A 43 11.95 14.28 -22.58
N PRO A 44 12.79 13.24 -22.73
CA PRO A 44 12.43 12.07 -23.52
C PRO A 44 11.12 11.45 -23.00
N ALA A 45 10.24 10.98 -23.89
CA ALA A 45 8.98 10.36 -23.48
C ALA A 45 9.17 9.17 -22.52
N GLY A 46 10.32 8.49 -22.59
CA GLY A 46 10.68 7.38 -21.69
C GLY A 46 10.80 7.77 -20.21
N THR A 47 11.06 9.05 -19.90
CA THR A 47 11.21 9.51 -18.51
C THR A 47 9.87 9.76 -17.80
N ILE A 48 8.75 9.72 -18.52
CA ILE A 48 7.40 9.94 -17.95
C ILE A 48 6.92 8.71 -17.16
N GLY A 49 7.39 7.51 -17.54
CA GLY A 49 6.94 6.23 -16.99
C GLY A 49 6.95 6.16 -15.45
N PRO A 50 8.07 6.48 -14.77
CA PRO A 50 8.14 6.43 -13.30
C PRO A 50 7.08 7.27 -12.59
N PHE A 51 6.72 8.45 -13.12
CA PHE A 51 5.68 9.30 -12.51
C PHE A 51 4.30 8.65 -12.62
N ILE A 52 3.96 8.09 -13.79
CA ILE A 52 2.70 7.38 -13.98
C ILE A 52 2.61 6.18 -13.02
N VAL A 53 3.71 5.44 -12.83
CA VAL A 53 3.77 4.31 -11.91
C VAL A 53 3.53 4.76 -10.47
N ILE A 54 4.23 5.81 -9.99
CA ILE A 54 4.04 6.35 -8.63
C ILE A 54 2.59 6.81 -8.42
N PHE A 55 2.00 7.47 -9.43
CA PHE A 55 0.61 7.90 -9.38
C PHE A 55 -0.36 6.73 -9.22
N ILE A 56 -0.23 5.69 -10.06
CA ILE A 56 -1.06 4.47 -9.99
C ILE A 56 -0.88 3.76 -8.64
N LEU A 57 0.36 3.66 -8.14
CA LEU A 57 0.66 3.04 -6.86
C LEU A 57 0.00 3.79 -5.68
N GLY A 58 -0.10 5.11 -5.76
CA GLY A 58 -0.86 5.93 -4.83
C GLY A 58 -2.36 5.58 -4.80
N PHE A 59 -3.01 5.39 -5.95
CA PHE A 59 -4.40 4.92 -6.00
C PHE A 59 -4.57 3.51 -5.44
N LEU A 60 -3.63 2.61 -5.73
CA LEU A 60 -3.63 1.26 -5.17
C LEU A 60 -3.52 1.30 -3.63
N HIS A 61 -2.71 2.19 -3.06
CA HIS A 61 -2.66 2.40 -1.61
C HIS A 61 -3.99 2.87 -1.04
N LEU A 62 -4.69 3.82 -1.69
CA LEU A 62 -6.02 4.25 -1.23
C LEU A 62 -7.05 3.12 -1.30
N PHE A 63 -7.00 2.30 -2.36
CA PHE A 63 -7.85 1.12 -2.48
C PHE A 63 -7.54 0.08 -1.38
N LEU A 64 -6.27 -0.16 -1.08
CA LEU A 64 -5.85 -1.03 0.01
C LEU A 64 -6.28 -0.51 1.38
N THR A 65 -6.20 0.79 1.63
CA THR A 65 -6.77 1.40 2.84
C THR A 65 -8.25 1.08 2.97
N TRP A 66 -9.01 1.22 1.89
CA TRP A 66 -10.45 0.91 1.91
C TRP A 66 -10.70 -0.56 2.30
N LEU A 67 -9.94 -1.50 1.73
CA LEU A 67 -9.99 -2.91 2.12
C LEU A 67 -9.55 -3.13 3.58
N GLY A 68 -8.48 -2.45 4.02
CA GLY A 68 -7.90 -2.56 5.36
C GLY A 68 -8.82 -2.03 6.46
N ILE A 69 -9.64 -1.01 6.18
CA ILE A 69 -10.65 -0.49 7.12
C ILE A 69 -11.92 -1.38 7.12
N LYS A 70 -12.38 -1.83 5.94
CA LYS A 70 -13.59 -2.67 5.82
C LYS A 70 -13.38 -4.11 6.27
N GLY A 71 -12.16 -4.63 6.19
CA GLY A 71 -11.83 -6.01 6.55
C GLY A 71 -12.11 -6.34 8.02
N PRO A 72 -11.47 -5.67 8.98
CA PRO A 72 -11.67 -5.92 10.40
C PRO A 72 -13.12 -5.66 10.87
N THR A 73 -13.78 -4.64 10.30
CA THR A 73 -15.11 -4.20 10.75
C THR A 73 -16.26 -5.11 10.33
N ARG A 74 -16.15 -5.85 9.22
CA ARG A 74 -17.24 -6.69 8.72
C ARG A 74 -17.09 -8.19 8.97
N GLU A 75 -16.03 -8.63 9.64
CA GLU A 75 -15.70 -10.05 9.87
C GLU A 75 -15.68 -10.92 8.57
N HIS A 76 -15.75 -10.32 7.38
CA HIS A 76 -15.70 -11.03 6.11
C HIS A 76 -14.25 -11.35 5.77
N ASN A 77 -13.88 -12.63 5.92
CA ASN A 77 -12.53 -13.15 5.62
C ASN A 77 -12.03 -12.73 4.24
N PHE A 78 -12.94 -12.59 3.27
CA PHE A 78 -12.61 -12.21 1.92
C PHE A 78 -11.81 -10.91 1.84
N HIS A 79 -12.21 -9.85 2.56
CA HIS A 79 -11.53 -8.54 2.47
C HIS A 79 -10.13 -8.59 3.07
N ILE A 80 -9.96 -9.31 4.19
CA ILE A 80 -8.66 -9.48 4.87
C ILE A 80 -7.71 -10.30 3.99
N VAL A 81 -8.18 -11.41 3.41
CA VAL A 81 -7.38 -12.23 2.49
C VAL A 81 -7.02 -11.45 1.23
N LEU A 82 -7.99 -10.74 0.65
CA LEU A 82 -7.77 -9.91 -0.54
C LEU A 82 -6.71 -8.83 -0.27
N PHE A 83 -6.80 -8.15 0.88
CA PHE A 83 -5.79 -7.20 1.33
C PHE A 83 -4.40 -7.83 1.44
N MET A 84 -4.27 -8.98 2.10
CA MET A 84 -2.97 -9.67 2.23
C MET A 84 -2.37 -10.08 0.88
N VAL A 85 -3.20 -10.58 -0.04
CA VAL A 85 -2.75 -10.98 -1.39
C VAL A 85 -2.27 -9.77 -2.19
N PHE A 86 -3.05 -8.68 -2.21
CA PHE A 86 -2.62 -7.47 -2.94
C PHE A 86 -1.39 -6.82 -2.32
N THR A 87 -1.29 -6.75 -0.99
CA THR A 87 -0.08 -6.24 -0.31
C THR A 87 1.14 -7.09 -0.62
N LEU A 88 0.99 -8.42 -0.73
CA LEU A 88 2.08 -9.30 -1.14
C LEU A 88 2.51 -9.04 -2.60
N VAL A 89 1.56 -8.85 -3.50
CA VAL A 89 1.85 -8.52 -4.91
C VAL A 89 2.56 -7.16 -4.99
N LEU A 90 2.09 -6.14 -4.26
CA LEU A 90 2.76 -4.84 -4.20
C LEU A 90 4.18 -4.95 -3.66
N LEU A 91 4.41 -5.75 -2.62
CA LEU A 91 5.74 -5.97 -2.06
C LEU A 91 6.71 -6.54 -3.11
N VAL A 92 6.26 -7.51 -3.91
CA VAL A 92 7.07 -8.09 -5.00
C VAL A 92 7.32 -7.05 -6.10
N CYS A 93 6.30 -6.29 -6.49
CA CYS A 93 6.43 -5.23 -7.48
C CYS A 93 7.40 -4.13 -7.01
N GLU A 94 7.30 -3.66 -5.77
CA GLU A 94 8.19 -2.65 -5.20
C GLU A 94 9.63 -3.14 -5.12
N PHE A 95 9.84 -4.40 -4.73
CA PHE A 95 11.17 -5.00 -4.71
C PHE A 95 11.77 -5.08 -6.12
N ALA A 96 10.97 -5.48 -7.12
CA ALA A 96 11.39 -5.50 -8.52
C ALA A 96 11.73 -4.10 -9.04
N ILE A 97 10.91 -3.09 -8.73
CA ILE A 97 11.17 -1.69 -9.10
C ILE A 97 12.41 -1.15 -8.39
N GLY A 98 12.65 -1.52 -7.13
CA GLY A 98 13.83 -1.15 -6.37
C GLY A 98 15.12 -1.71 -6.97
N ILE A 99 15.13 -3.00 -7.34
CA ILE A 99 16.25 -3.64 -8.05
C ILE A 99 16.45 -2.97 -9.42
N TRP A 100 15.38 -2.76 -10.18
CA TRP A 100 15.45 -2.08 -11.47
C TRP A 100 16.08 -0.70 -11.32
N SER A 101 15.65 0.09 -10.34
CA SER A 101 16.17 1.44 -10.11
C SER A 101 17.66 1.44 -9.74
N MET A 102 18.12 0.43 -8.99
CA MET A 102 19.54 0.24 -8.67
C MET A 102 20.37 -0.09 -9.91
N ILE A 103 19.87 -0.95 -10.81
CA ILE A 103 20.54 -1.25 -12.08
C ILE A 103 20.58 0.00 -12.97
N LEU A 104 19.44 0.71 -13.07
CA LEU A 104 19.32 1.92 -13.88
C LEU A 104 20.22 3.06 -13.36
N TRP A 105 20.55 3.09 -12.06
CA TRP A 105 21.46 4.08 -11.48
C TRP A 105 22.87 4.03 -12.08
N ASP A 106 23.33 2.83 -12.44
CA ASP A 106 24.63 2.65 -13.09
C ASP A 106 24.55 3.11 -14.55
N GLU A 107 23.50 2.70 -15.26
CA GLU A 107 23.32 2.95 -16.70
C GLU A 107 22.95 4.40 -17.04
N VAL A 108 22.21 5.09 -16.17
CA VAL A 108 21.83 6.51 -16.34
C VAL A 108 23.04 7.40 -16.57
N SER A 109 24.17 7.05 -15.95
CA SER A 109 25.39 7.83 -16.13
C SER A 109 25.91 7.77 -17.57
N VAL A 110 25.70 6.67 -18.28
CA VAL A 110 26.12 6.50 -19.67
C VAL A 110 25.09 7.11 -20.62
N GLN A 111 23.81 6.81 -20.42
CA GLN A 111 22.72 7.29 -21.30
C GLN A 111 22.56 8.81 -21.27
N VAL A 112 22.69 9.46 -20.11
CA VAL A 112 22.59 10.93 -19.99
C VAL A 112 23.74 11.60 -20.74
N ILE A 113 24.93 11.01 -20.73
CA ILE A 113 26.09 11.51 -21.47
C ILE A 113 25.85 11.37 -22.96
N GLU A 114 25.44 10.19 -23.42
CA GLU A 114 25.17 9.92 -24.83
C GLU A 114 24.07 10.84 -25.39
N LEU A 115 22.95 11.01 -24.69
CA LEU A 115 21.87 11.91 -25.11
C LEU A 115 22.31 13.36 -25.20
N MET A 116 23.14 13.84 -24.27
CA MET A 116 23.69 15.20 -24.33
C MET A 116 24.71 15.37 -25.45
N THR A 117 25.52 14.35 -25.74
CA THR A 117 26.47 14.35 -26.87
C THR A 117 25.75 14.30 -28.21
N GLN A 118 24.71 13.48 -28.33
CA GLN A 118 23.99 13.23 -29.59
C GLN A 118 23.06 14.39 -29.95
N LYS A 119 22.33 14.96 -28.98
CA LYS A 119 21.43 16.11 -29.22
C LYS A 119 22.14 17.45 -29.40
N ASN A 120 23.47 17.49 -29.29
CA ASN A 120 24.36 18.58 -29.65
C ASN A 120 24.06 19.97 -29.03
N VAL A 121 25.13 20.53 -28.47
CA VAL A 121 25.43 21.91 -28.05
C VAL A 121 24.90 23.03 -28.97
N LYS A 122 24.46 22.71 -30.20
CA LYS A 122 23.99 23.68 -31.20
C LYS A 122 22.61 24.28 -30.89
N ASP A 123 21.72 23.56 -30.20
CA ASP A 123 20.36 24.07 -29.94
C ASP A 123 20.34 25.16 -28.85
N TYR A 124 21.25 25.09 -27.87
CA TYR A 124 21.36 26.08 -26.80
C TYR A 124 21.93 27.43 -27.26
N SER A 125 22.62 27.47 -28.40
CA SER A 125 23.09 28.74 -28.96
C SER A 125 21.99 29.54 -29.65
N SER A 126 20.79 28.97 -29.84
CA SER A 126 19.69 29.59 -30.61
C SER A 126 18.48 30.00 -29.76
N LYS A 127 18.37 29.52 -28.52
CA LYS A 127 17.26 29.82 -27.60
C LYS A 127 17.86 30.24 -26.25
N ASP A 128 17.69 31.50 -25.86
CA ASP A 128 18.18 32.15 -24.61
C ASP A 128 17.64 31.54 -23.29
N SER A 129 17.25 30.28 -23.27
CA SER A 129 16.72 29.59 -22.09
C SER A 129 17.68 28.48 -21.65
N THR A 130 18.63 28.81 -20.79
CA THR A 130 19.46 27.81 -20.11
C THR A 130 18.66 27.15 -18.98
N PRO A 131 18.63 25.81 -18.86
CA PRO A 131 17.87 25.14 -17.82
C PRO A 131 18.40 25.46 -16.42
N VAL A 132 17.50 25.61 -15.45
CA VAL A 132 17.80 26.05 -14.08
C VAL A 132 18.81 25.14 -13.37
N SER A 133 18.90 23.86 -13.75
CA SER A 133 19.91 22.92 -13.23
C SER A 133 21.35 23.29 -13.57
N CYS A 134 21.57 24.21 -14.50
CA CYS A 134 22.90 24.69 -14.92
C CYS A 134 23.31 26.01 -14.26
N THR A 135 22.42 26.60 -13.46
CA THR A 135 22.67 27.84 -12.71
C THR A 135 23.03 27.50 -11.27
N ASN A 136 24.12 28.05 -10.76
CA ASN A 136 24.50 27.93 -9.36
C ASN A 136 23.65 28.91 -8.51
N PRO A 137 22.76 28.44 -7.62
CA PRO A 137 21.91 29.31 -6.83
C PRO A 137 22.67 30.17 -5.83
N GLU A 138 23.91 29.81 -5.45
CA GLU A 138 24.68 30.55 -4.45
C GLU A 138 25.24 31.89 -4.96
N ILE A 139 25.23 32.14 -6.28
CA ILE A 139 25.84 33.32 -6.92
C ILE A 139 24.79 34.25 -7.56
N SER A 140 23.49 33.95 -7.39
CA SER A 140 22.36 34.57 -8.11
C SER A 140 21.95 35.99 -7.65
N ASN A 141 22.85 36.78 -7.08
CA ASN A 141 22.57 38.19 -6.73
C ASN A 141 22.96 39.19 -7.82
N ALA A 142 23.53 38.73 -8.94
CA ALA A 142 23.86 39.60 -10.07
C ALA A 142 23.39 38.98 -11.38
N THR A 143 22.91 39.86 -12.26
CA THR A 143 22.26 39.69 -13.58
C THR A 143 23.08 38.96 -14.66
N VAL A 144 24.03 38.12 -14.27
CA VAL A 144 24.89 37.36 -15.19
C VAL A 144 24.78 35.89 -14.82
N GLN A 145 24.04 35.13 -15.63
CA GLN A 145 24.04 33.66 -15.58
C GLN A 145 25.43 33.17 -15.99
N TYR A 146 26.29 32.94 -15.00
CA TYR A 146 27.53 32.21 -15.25
C TYR A 146 27.17 30.76 -15.57
N LEU A 147 27.17 30.45 -16.86
CA LEU A 147 27.18 29.09 -17.36
C LEU A 147 28.42 28.41 -16.77
N TYR A 148 28.27 27.24 -16.13
CA TYR A 148 29.43 26.47 -15.67
C TYR A 148 30.42 26.29 -16.82
N GLU A 149 31.65 26.80 -16.67
CA GLU A 149 32.74 26.69 -17.65
C GLU A 149 33.06 25.21 -18.00
N GLY A 150 32.72 24.28 -17.09
CA GLY A 150 32.86 22.83 -17.26
C GLY A 150 31.60 22.09 -17.77
N GLY A 151 30.55 22.80 -18.18
CA GLY A 151 29.29 22.23 -18.67
C GLY A 151 28.34 21.73 -17.57
N CYS A 152 27.06 21.61 -17.92
CA CYS A 152 25.98 21.22 -17.00
C CYS A 152 25.88 19.70 -16.72
N GLN A 153 26.77 18.92 -17.34
CA GLN A 153 26.74 17.47 -17.34
C GLN A 153 27.00 16.86 -15.95
N LYS A 154 28.05 17.32 -15.25
CA LYS A 154 28.41 16.78 -13.93
C LYS A 154 27.33 17.07 -12.86
N PRO A 155 26.80 18.30 -12.73
CA PRO A 155 25.72 18.59 -11.79
C PRO A 155 24.43 17.80 -12.09
N LEU A 156 24.07 17.67 -13.37
CA LEU A 156 22.87 16.93 -13.77
C LEU A 156 22.97 15.44 -13.43
N VAL A 157 24.09 14.79 -13.76
CA VAL A 157 24.32 13.37 -13.42
C VAL A 157 24.30 13.17 -11.90
N LYS A 158 24.92 14.08 -11.13
CA LYS A 158 24.91 14.02 -9.65
C LYS A 158 23.48 14.16 -9.09
N TYR A 159 22.68 15.06 -9.65
CA TYR A 159 21.29 15.28 -9.24
C TYR A 159 20.41 14.06 -9.52
N VAL A 160 20.47 13.52 -10.75
CA VAL A 160 19.70 12.33 -11.15
C VAL A 160 20.11 11.12 -10.29
N LYS A 161 21.42 10.90 -10.08
CA LYS A 161 21.91 9.85 -9.18
C LYS A 161 21.39 9.99 -7.74
N GLY A 162 21.27 11.21 -7.24
CA GLY A 162 20.66 11.49 -5.94
C GLY A 162 19.20 11.05 -5.88
N ILE A 163 18.38 11.45 -6.86
CA ILE A 163 16.97 11.06 -6.95
C ILE A 163 16.79 9.54 -7.02
N LEU A 164 17.64 8.85 -7.79
CA LEU A 164 17.55 7.38 -7.89
C LEU A 164 17.91 6.68 -6.58
N ILE A 165 18.91 7.17 -5.83
CA ILE A 165 19.25 6.66 -4.50
C ILE A 165 18.10 6.91 -3.52
N ASP A 166 17.55 8.11 -3.50
CA ASP A 166 16.40 8.46 -2.65
C ASP A 166 15.20 7.55 -2.96
N GLY A 167 14.92 7.33 -4.25
CA GLY A 167 13.88 6.41 -4.72
C GLY A 167 14.10 4.97 -4.25
N ALA A 168 15.33 4.46 -4.33
CA ALA A 168 15.67 3.12 -3.86
C ALA A 168 15.53 2.97 -2.33
N VAL A 169 15.96 3.98 -1.56
CA VAL A 169 15.80 4.01 -0.10
C VAL A 169 14.33 4.04 0.29
N ILE A 170 13.52 4.88 -0.37
CA ILE A 170 12.07 4.94 -0.15
C ILE A 170 11.42 3.59 -0.47
N GLY A 171 11.80 2.95 -1.59
CA GLY A 171 11.30 1.63 -1.97
C GLY A 171 11.61 0.55 -0.92
N PHE A 172 12.83 0.52 -0.40
CA PHE A 172 13.21 -0.43 0.64
C PHE A 172 12.47 -0.18 1.97
N MET A 173 12.34 1.08 2.37
CA MET A 173 11.56 1.45 3.57
C MET A 173 10.08 1.11 3.41
N SER A 174 9.51 1.32 2.21
CA SER A 174 8.16 0.90 1.87
C SER A 174 7.99 -0.61 1.98
N GLY A 175 8.94 -1.40 1.46
CA GLY A 175 8.92 -2.86 1.58
C GLY A 175 8.94 -3.35 3.02
N ILE A 176 9.76 -2.75 3.90
CA ILE A 176 9.75 -3.06 5.33
C ILE A 176 8.39 -2.72 5.94
N PHE A 177 7.85 -1.54 5.63
CA PHE A 177 6.55 -1.10 6.12
C PHE A 177 5.41 -2.03 5.67
N GLN A 178 5.43 -2.49 4.42
CA GLN A 178 4.50 -3.49 3.89
C GLN A 178 4.67 -4.85 4.56
N GLY A 179 5.90 -5.28 4.82
CA GLY A 179 6.18 -6.50 5.58
C GLY A 179 5.57 -6.47 7.00
N VAL A 180 5.72 -5.35 7.71
CA VAL A 180 5.10 -5.15 9.04
C VAL A 180 3.57 -5.19 8.94
N GLY A 181 3.00 -4.55 7.92
CA GLY A 181 1.56 -4.59 7.66
C GLY A 181 1.03 -5.99 7.40
N LEU A 182 1.70 -6.73 6.52
CA LEU A 182 1.34 -8.10 6.17
C LEU A 182 1.42 -9.02 7.40
N PHE A 183 2.45 -8.87 8.22
CA PHE A 183 2.56 -9.59 9.49
C PHE A 183 1.43 -9.25 10.47
N ALA A 184 1.09 -7.96 10.62
CA ALA A 184 0.00 -7.52 11.49
C ALA A 184 -1.36 -8.11 11.06
N PHE A 185 -1.69 -8.01 9.78
CA PHE A 185 -2.93 -8.56 9.21
C PHE A 185 -2.96 -10.09 9.27
N TYR A 186 -1.83 -10.76 9.03
CA TYR A 186 -1.73 -12.21 9.17
C TYR A 186 -1.96 -12.66 10.61
N SER A 187 -1.35 -11.99 11.60
CA SER A 187 -1.55 -12.28 13.02
C SER A 187 -3.00 -12.08 13.46
N TYR A 188 -3.64 -11.02 12.99
CA TYR A 188 -5.07 -10.77 13.21
C TYR A 188 -5.93 -11.86 12.57
N PHE A 189 -5.68 -12.21 11.31
CA PHE A 189 -6.40 -13.26 10.59
C PHE A 189 -6.26 -14.63 11.24
N SER A 190 -5.05 -15.01 11.68
CA SER A 190 -4.83 -16.28 12.39
C SER A 190 -5.64 -16.34 13.68
N SER A 191 -5.65 -15.25 14.45
CA SER A 191 -6.41 -15.17 15.71
C SER A 191 -7.91 -15.28 15.48
N LEU A 192 -8.43 -14.62 14.44
CA LEU A 192 -9.82 -14.75 14.03
C LEU A 192 -10.18 -16.18 13.61
N ARG A 193 -9.30 -16.87 12.89
CA ARG A 193 -9.53 -18.28 12.50
C ARG A 193 -9.58 -19.20 13.71
N GLU A 194 -8.73 -18.99 14.71
CA GLU A 194 -8.75 -19.76 15.95
C GLU A 194 -10.05 -19.56 16.73
N GLU A 195 -10.45 -18.31 16.96
CA GLU A 195 -11.68 -18.00 17.69
C GLU A 195 -12.94 -18.53 16.97
N ARG A 196 -12.95 -18.53 15.62
CA ARG A 196 -14.05 -19.13 14.86
C ARG A 196 -14.08 -20.65 14.98
N LYS A 197 -12.91 -21.31 14.93
CA LYS A 197 -12.82 -22.75 15.17
C LYS A 197 -13.39 -23.11 16.55
N GLU A 198 -13.10 -22.30 17.57
CA GLU A 198 -13.67 -22.48 18.91
C GLU A 198 -15.18 -22.24 18.95
N ARG A 199 -15.68 -21.16 18.33
CA ARG A 199 -17.13 -20.89 18.24
C ARG A 199 -17.89 -22.02 17.53
N ILE A 200 -17.33 -22.58 16.46
CA ILE A 200 -17.92 -23.74 15.76
C ILE A 200 -17.89 -24.98 16.66
N LYS A 201 -16.77 -25.26 17.33
CA LYS A 201 -16.67 -26.39 18.28
C LYS A 201 -17.70 -26.28 19.42
N ARG A 202 -17.90 -25.08 19.99
CA ARG A 202 -18.91 -24.83 21.02
C ARG A 202 -20.33 -25.06 20.49
N ARG A 203 -20.65 -24.58 19.29
CA ARG A 203 -21.97 -24.82 18.65
C ARG A 203 -22.22 -26.31 18.40
N LEU A 204 -21.21 -27.03 17.92
CA LEU A 204 -21.30 -28.47 17.69
C LEU A 204 -21.46 -29.26 19.00
N ALA A 205 -20.79 -28.84 20.09
CA ALA A 205 -20.95 -29.46 21.41
C ALA A 205 -22.39 -29.28 21.94
N VAL A 206 -22.91 -28.06 21.90
CA VAL A 206 -24.30 -27.75 22.32
C VAL A 206 -25.32 -28.54 21.48
N GLN A 207 -25.10 -28.66 20.17
CA GLN A 207 -25.99 -29.45 19.30
C GLN A 207 -25.99 -30.94 19.65
N ARG A 208 -24.85 -31.50 20.09
CA ARG A 208 -24.76 -32.89 20.56
C ARG A 208 -25.52 -33.10 21.87
N GLU A 209 -25.38 -32.18 22.83
CA GLU A 209 -26.10 -32.25 24.11
C GLU A 209 -27.62 -32.18 23.90
N VAL A 210 -28.10 -31.28 23.03
CA VAL A 210 -29.52 -31.18 22.68
C VAL A 210 -30.03 -32.49 22.04
N SER A 211 -29.23 -33.11 21.17
CA SER A 211 -29.60 -34.38 20.52
C SER A 211 -29.66 -35.55 21.52
N GLN A 212 -28.78 -35.58 22.53
CA GLN A 212 -28.80 -36.59 23.59
C GLN A 212 -29.98 -36.41 24.55
N GLY A 213 -30.30 -35.17 24.93
CA GLY A 213 -31.44 -34.88 25.80
C GLY A 213 -32.80 -35.26 25.18
N GLN A 214 -32.98 -35.11 23.87
CA GLN A 214 -34.22 -35.54 23.20
C GLN A 214 -34.43 -37.06 23.23
N LEU A 215 -33.37 -37.85 23.08
CA LEU A 215 -33.46 -39.31 23.19
C LEU A 215 -33.90 -39.76 24.59
N GLN A 216 -33.40 -39.09 25.63
CA GLN A 216 -33.73 -39.43 27.01
C GLN A 216 -35.19 -39.07 27.36
N ASN A 217 -35.71 -37.95 26.85
CA ASN A 217 -37.11 -37.59 27.02
C ASN A 217 -38.07 -38.48 26.21
N ALA A 218 -37.66 -39.01 25.05
CA ALA A 218 -38.48 -39.95 24.28
C ALA A 218 -38.61 -41.32 24.96
N SER A 219 -37.67 -41.70 25.82
CA SER A 219 -37.70 -42.98 26.55
C SER A 219 -38.52 -42.98 27.84
N ASN A 220 -39.02 -41.82 28.30
CA ASN A 220 -39.97 -41.80 29.42
C ASN A 220 -41.40 -42.03 28.87
N PRO A 221 -42.02 -43.19 29.12
CA PRO A 221 -43.37 -43.45 28.67
C PRO A 221 -44.29 -42.43 29.33
N ALA A 222 -44.96 -41.61 28.52
CA ALA A 222 -45.91 -40.62 28.99
C ALA A 222 -46.92 -41.28 29.92
N THR A 223 -46.91 -40.89 31.19
CA THR A 223 -47.99 -41.22 32.11
C THR A 223 -49.28 -40.68 31.50
N PRO A 224 -50.30 -41.52 31.27
CA PRO A 224 -51.51 -41.10 30.58
C PRO A 224 -52.15 -39.92 31.30
N PRO A 225 -52.72 -38.95 30.56
CA PRO A 225 -53.36 -37.79 31.16
C PRO A 225 -54.48 -38.26 32.10
N VAL A 226 -54.37 -37.87 33.38
CA VAL A 226 -55.41 -38.09 34.38
C VAL A 226 -56.66 -37.34 33.92
N SER A 227 -57.69 -38.10 33.54
CA SER A 227 -58.99 -37.59 33.14
C SER A 227 -59.52 -36.62 34.19
N ALA A 228 -59.75 -35.37 33.78
CA ALA A 228 -60.39 -34.36 34.61
C ALA A 228 -61.82 -34.83 34.96
N SER A 229 -62.06 -35.04 36.26
CA SER A 229 -63.38 -35.33 36.83
C SER A 229 -64.34 -34.16 36.56
N ALA A 230 -65.51 -34.48 36.01
CA ALA A 230 -66.60 -33.53 35.79
C ALA A 230 -67.13 -32.97 37.12
N ASN A 231 -67.39 -31.67 37.11
CA ASN A 231 -67.96 -30.90 38.21
C ASN A 231 -69.49 -31.08 38.24
N PRO A 232 -70.12 -31.48 39.36
CA PRO A 232 -71.58 -31.52 39.45
C PRO A 232 -72.14 -30.15 39.79
N SER A 233 -73.05 -29.67 38.93
CA SER A 233 -73.94 -28.54 39.17
C SER A 233 -74.88 -28.82 40.35
N SER A 234 -74.88 -27.94 41.34
CA SER A 234 -75.95 -27.85 42.34
C SER A 234 -76.47 -26.42 42.44
N SER A 235 -77.80 -26.31 42.27
CA SER A 235 -78.74 -25.23 42.63
C SER A 235 -78.70 -23.92 41.86
#